data_AF-A0A7C5PMN4-F1
#
_entry.id   AF-A0A7C5PMN4-F1
#
_cell.length_a   1.000
_cell.length_b   1.000
_cell.length_c   1.000
_cell.angle_alpha   90.00
_cell.angle_beta   90.00
_cell.angle_gamma   90.00
#
_symmetry.space_group_name_H-M   'P 1'
#
loop_
_entity.id
_entity.type
_entity.pdbx_description
1 polymer ?
#
loop_
_entity_poly.entity_id
_entity_poly.type
_entity_poly.pdbx_seq_one_letter_code
_entity_poly.pdbx_strand_id
1 'polypeptide(L)' 'GKKVSRAAMLKFLKGKIAKWWMPDDVIFIDEIPHTATGKISKLTLREQLKDYKLPTA' A
#
# COMPACT_ATOMS: atom_id res chain seq x y z
N GLY A 1 13.12 14.95 -8.92
CA GLY A 1 13.05 14.07 -7.73
C GLY A 1 13.14 12.61 -8.15
N LYS A 2 13.75 11.73 -7.35
CA LYS A 2 13.82 10.29 -7.65
C LYS A 2 12.43 9.67 -7.60
N LYS A 3 12.00 8.98 -8.68
CA LYS A 3 10.78 8.17 -8.67
C LYS A 3 11.05 6.88 -7.90
N VAL A 4 10.29 6.65 -6.83
CA VAL A 4 10.36 5.40 -6.07
C VAL A 4 9.54 4.34 -6.78
N SER A 5 10.10 3.15 -6.97
CA SER A 5 9.38 2.01 -7.57
C SER A 5 8.86 1.06 -6.50
N ARG A 6 7.86 0.23 -6.86
CA ARG A 6 7.30 -0.81 -5.99
C ARG A 6 8.38 -1.76 -5.48
N ALA A 7 9.22 -2.25 -6.39
CA ALA A 7 10.33 -3.14 -6.06
C ALA A 7 11.37 -2.48 -5.13
N ALA A 8 11.65 -1.19 -5.31
CA ALA A 8 12.53 -0.46 -4.41
C ALA A 8 11.96 -0.35 -2.99
N MET A 9 10.64 -0.12 -2.86
CA MET A 9 9.96 -0.08 -1.56
C MET A 9 9.98 -1.44 -0.85
N LEU A 10 9.62 -2.53 -1.55
CA LEU A 10 9.67 -3.88 -0.99
C LEU A 10 11.10 -4.26 -0.57
N LYS A 11 12.11 -3.93 -1.40
CA LYS A 11 13.51 -4.16 -1.05
C LYS A 11 13.94 -3.36 0.17
N PHE A 12 13.43 -2.14 0.34
CA PHE A 12 13.72 -1.30 1.50
C PHE A 12 13.16 -1.87 2.80
N LEU A 13 11.96 -2.47 2.75
CA LEU A 13 11.33 -3.10 3.92
C LEU A 13 12.00 -4.43 4.32
N LYS A 14 12.69 -5.11 3.38
CA LYS A 14 13.36 -6.37 3.64
C LYS A 14 14.41 -6.22 4.75
N GLY A 15 14.25 -6.99 5.84
CA GLY A 15 15.14 -6.95 7.00
C GLY A 15 14.86 -5.80 7.99
N LYS A 16 13.92 -4.89 7.69
CA LYS A 16 13.42 -3.87 8.64
C LYS A 16 12.17 -4.31 9.39
N ILE A 17 11.42 -5.24 8.81
CA ILE A 17 10.21 -5.81 9.40
C ILE A 17 10.31 -7.34 9.41
N ALA A 18 9.55 -7.96 10.31
CA ALA A 18 9.42 -9.42 10.34
C ALA A 18 8.84 -9.94 9.03
N LYS A 19 9.23 -11.15 8.61
CA LYS A 19 8.82 -11.73 7.31
C LYS A 19 7.30 -11.78 7.15
N TRP A 20 6.55 -12.05 8.21
CA TRP A 20 5.09 -12.14 8.20
C TRP A 20 4.38 -10.77 8.15
N TRP A 21 5.11 -9.66 8.25
CA TRP A 21 4.60 -8.31 7.99
C TRP A 21 4.90 -7.81 6.59
N MET A 22 5.70 -8.57 5.81
CA MET A 22 6.04 -8.17 4.46
C MET A 22 4.76 -8.09 3.61
N PRO A 23 4.46 -6.93 2.99
CA PRO A 23 3.30 -6.83 2.13
C PRO A 23 3.52 -7.61 0.84
N ASP A 24 2.45 -8.17 0.28
CA ASP A 24 2.45 -8.82 -1.03
C ASP A 24 2.65 -7.82 -2.18
N ASP A 25 2.18 -6.58 -2.01
CA ASP A 25 2.31 -5.52 -3.01
C ASP A 25 2.32 -4.11 -2.40
N VAL A 26 2.77 -3.14 -3.18
CA VAL A 26 2.78 -1.70 -2.87
C VAL A 26 2.09 -0.96 -4.00
N ILE A 27 1.04 -0.22 -3.66
CA ILE A 27 0.30 0.63 -4.59
C ILE A 27 0.58 2.09 -4.22
N PHE A 28 0.80 2.92 -5.23
CA PHE A 28 0.88 4.37 -5.06
C PHE A 28 -0.47 4.96 -5.46
N ILE A 29 -1.03 5.74 -4.56
CA ILE A 29 -2.28 6.50 -4.75
C ILE A 29 -1.94 7.98 -4.56
N ASP A 30 -2.69 8.84 -5.24
CA ASP A 30 -2.44 10.29 -5.18
C ASP A 30 -2.76 10.86 -3.79
N GLU A 31 -3.76 10.29 -3.12
CA GLU A 31 -4.14 10.66 -1.76
C GLU A 31 -4.65 9.46 -0.95
N ILE A 32 -4.43 9.50 0.37
CA ILE A 32 -5.05 8.56 1.29
C ILE A 32 -6.45 9.06 1.61
N PRO A 33 -7.52 8.28 1.38
CA PRO A 33 -8.86 8.74 1.71
C PRO A 33 -9.03 8.86 3.22
N HIS A 34 -9.64 9.96 3.66
CA HIS A 34 -9.91 10.24 5.07
C HIS A 34 -11.42 10.28 5.37
N THR A 35 -11.79 10.03 6.61
CA THR A 35 -13.14 10.23 7.14
C THR A 35 -13.38 11.72 7.42
N ALA A 36 -14.63 12.09 7.74
CA ALA A 36 -14.99 13.46 8.14
C ALA A 36 -14.18 14.00 9.35
N THR A 37 -13.58 13.12 10.15
CA THR A 37 -12.71 13.49 11.29
C THR A 37 -11.22 13.39 10.98
N GLY A 38 -10.84 13.21 9.71
CA GLY A 38 -9.44 13.16 9.27
C GLY A 38 -8.74 11.83 9.57
N LYS A 39 -9.46 10.75 9.94
CA LYS A 39 -8.86 9.41 10.11
C LYS A 39 -8.80 8.69 8.77
N ILE A 40 -7.85 7.76 8.58
CA ILE A 40 -7.79 6.95 7.35
C ILE A 40 -9.10 6.16 7.17
N SER A 41 -9.75 6.35 6.03
CA SER A 41 -10.97 5.62 5.66
C SER A 41 -10.62 4.29 4.99
N LYS A 42 -10.49 3.23 5.80
CA LYS A 42 -10.25 1.87 5.28
C LYS A 42 -11.41 1.33 4.44
N LEU A 43 -12.64 1.81 4.66
CA LEU A 43 -13.81 1.42 3.88
C LEU A 43 -13.65 1.92 2.43
N THR A 44 -13.44 3.23 2.28
CA THR A 44 -13.23 3.86 0.97
C THR A 44 -12.02 3.29 0.26
N LEU A 45 -10.91 3.05 0.98
CA LEU A 45 -9.72 2.45 0.38
C LEU A 45 -10.00 1.04 -0.18
N ARG A 46 -10.80 0.22 0.51
CA ARG A 46 -11.19 -1.10 0.03
C ARG A 46 -12.14 -1.04 -1.16
N GLU A 47 -13.04 -0.07 -1.18
CA GLU A 47 -13.95 0.14 -2.31
C GLU A 47 -13.18 0.58 -3.57
N GLN A 48 -12.24 1.52 -3.42
CA GLN A 48 -11.37 1.97 -4.51
C GLN A 48 -10.48 0.85 -5.06
N LEU A 49 -10.07 -0.10 -4.21
CA LEU A 49 -9.22 -1.24 -4.57
C LEU A 49 -9.99 -2.56 -4.70
N LYS A 50 -11.32 -2.53 -4.82
CA LYS A 50 -12.15 -3.75 -4.81
C LYS A 50 -11.80 -4.75 -5.91
N ASP A 51 -11.42 -4.23 -7.08
CA ASP A 51 -11.07 -5.02 -8.28
C ASP A 51 -9.55 -5.26 -8.36
N TYR A 52 -8.79 -4.80 -7.37
CA TYR A 52 -7.35 -4.98 -7.33
C TYR A 52 -7.00 -6.46 -7.12
N LYS A 53 -6.17 -7.00 -8.01
CA LYS A 53 -5.62 -8.34 -7.89
C LYS A 53 -4.20 -8.27 -7.41
N LEU A 54 -3.90 -9.05 -6.37
CA LEU A 54 -2.52 -9.19 -5.92
C LEU A 54 -1.70 -9.90 -7.02
N PRO A 55 -0.43 -9.52 -7.22
CA PRO A 55 0.45 -10.17 -8.18
C PRO A 55 0.81 -11.61 -7.78
N THR A 56 0.57 -11.97 -6.52
CA THR A 56 0.74 -13.32 -5.95
C THR A 56 -0.55 -14.15 -5.93
N ALA A 57 -1.70 -13.59 -6.35
CA ALA A 57 -3.00 -14.28 -6.37
C ALA A 57 -3.28 -15.03 -7.68
#